data_AF-A0A352M3D1-F1
#
_entry.id   AF-A0A352M3D1-F1
#
_cell.length_a   1.000
_cell.length_b   1.000
_cell.length_c   1.000
_cell.angle_alpha   90.00
_cell.angle_beta   90.00
_cell.angle_gamma   90.00
#
_symmetry.space_group_name_H-M   'P 1'
#
loop_
_entity.id
_entity.type
_entity.pdbx_description
1 polymer ?
#
loop_
_entity_poly.entity_id
_entity_poly.type
_entity_poly.pdbx_seq_one_letter_code
_entity_poly.pdbx_strand_id
1 'polypeptide(L)'
;MITKQNFSFYLIAILLFSFLILPFSSAFAANPVSPASGEVLKTLTPELSWSADKDAVKYDIWILKKSKKMFGLYMFLGRSIRDAAETKTKVKTGTLEDNSDYLWTVRTITKSSAIGNFGKTFKFSTAVNPIHQTPQQPTSPDTSADLNTVSGLLAAIKAKFGITMENGTAEWVLSSLRVAYNTLSKLPAKFYSCTKNIQRISTTSLGAGVGGYVNSGDPSRLYMTNLGVNYDLAGIIVHEMTHCFQFNGNYSTAMSWANQFWTARNSYNGQWQPVSAPPTDYGRTNPLEDMAESVKLYVTSASTLKYKDSARYDFVKNYVMNGMEF
;
A
#
# COMPACT_ATOMS: atom_id res chain seq x y z
N MET A 1 -4.33 -85.31 -28.94
CA MET A 1 -5.72 -85.83 -28.94
C MET A 1 -6.46 -85.14 -27.80
N ILE A 2 -7.59 -84.45 -28.00
CA ILE A 2 -8.94 -85.00 -28.32
C ILE A 2 -9.43 -85.84 -27.13
N THR A 3 -10.52 -85.54 -26.38
CA THR A 3 -11.57 -84.49 -26.53
C THR A 3 -12.41 -84.28 -25.25
N LYS A 4 -13.07 -83.10 -25.17
CA LYS A 4 -14.45 -82.81 -24.65
C LYS A 4 -15.13 -83.75 -23.61
N GLN A 5 -15.70 -83.14 -22.57
CA GLN A 5 -17.16 -82.90 -22.39
C GLN A 5 -17.34 -82.05 -21.10
N ASN A 6 -17.78 -80.79 -21.16
CA ASN A 6 -19.18 -80.31 -21.28
C ASN A 6 -20.17 -80.94 -20.27
N PHE A 7 -20.61 -80.15 -19.27
CA PHE A 7 -22.04 -79.91 -19.05
C PHE A 7 -22.26 -78.61 -18.25
N SER A 8 -23.15 -77.75 -18.75
CA SER A 8 -23.55 -76.49 -18.11
C SER A 8 -24.61 -76.72 -17.04
N PHE A 9 -24.70 -75.86 -16.02
CA PHE A 9 -25.98 -75.29 -15.57
C PHE A 9 -25.78 -73.94 -14.88
N TYR A 10 -26.74 -73.04 -15.07
CA TYR A 10 -26.73 -71.68 -14.54
C TYR A 10 -27.10 -71.64 -13.04
N LEU A 11 -26.50 -70.71 -12.28
CA LEU A 11 -27.30 -69.87 -11.39
C LEU A 11 -26.66 -68.49 -11.19
N ILE A 12 -27.50 -67.46 -11.23
CA ILE A 12 -27.12 -66.06 -11.01
C ILE A 12 -26.99 -65.82 -9.50
N ALA A 13 -25.84 -65.33 -9.06
CA ALA A 13 -25.67 -64.72 -7.75
C ALA A 13 -25.01 -63.34 -7.92
N ILE A 14 -25.84 -62.30 -8.01
CA ILE A 14 -25.36 -60.91 -7.98
C ILE A 14 -24.93 -60.63 -6.54
N LEU A 15 -23.63 -60.76 -6.26
CA LEU A 15 -23.03 -60.28 -5.03
C LEU A 15 -22.99 -58.75 -5.07
N LEU A 16 -24.04 -58.15 -4.51
CA LEU A 16 -24.07 -56.77 -4.04
C LEU A 16 -22.97 -56.58 -2.99
N PHE A 17 -21.76 -56.28 -3.43
CA PHE A 17 -20.80 -55.62 -2.55
C PHE A 17 -21.08 -54.12 -2.58
N SER A 18 -21.70 -53.66 -1.49
CA SER A 18 -22.04 -52.27 -1.26
C SER A 18 -20.85 -51.37 -1.52
N PHE A 19 -20.90 -50.58 -2.59
CA PHE A 19 -20.09 -49.38 -2.64
C PHE A 19 -20.49 -48.55 -1.43
N LEU A 20 -19.56 -48.41 -0.48
CA LEU A 20 -19.64 -47.37 0.52
C LEU A 20 -19.50 -46.05 -0.27
N ILE A 21 -20.63 -45.53 -0.73
CA ILE A 21 -20.73 -44.16 -1.22
C ILE A 21 -20.52 -43.30 0.02
N LEU A 22 -19.24 -43.11 0.38
CA LEU A 22 -18.82 -41.88 1.04
C LEU A 22 -19.44 -40.79 0.18
N PRO A 23 -20.37 -39.97 0.71
CA PRO A 23 -20.77 -38.81 -0.03
C PRO A 23 -19.49 -38.03 -0.26
N PHE A 24 -19.10 -37.87 -1.54
CA PHE A 24 -18.19 -36.83 -1.93
C PHE A 24 -18.88 -35.55 -1.48
N SER A 25 -18.53 -35.10 -0.27
CA SER A 25 -19.02 -33.85 0.27
C SER A 25 -18.47 -32.81 -0.69
N SER A 26 -19.31 -32.35 -1.60
CA SER A 26 -19.00 -31.32 -2.58
C SER A 26 -18.45 -30.18 -1.76
N ALA A 27 -17.14 -30.00 -1.80
CA ALA A 27 -16.44 -29.27 -0.75
C ALA A 27 -17.04 -27.88 -0.66
N PHE A 28 -17.78 -27.63 0.42
CA PHE A 28 -18.39 -26.34 0.62
C PHE A 28 -17.25 -25.31 0.68
N ALA A 29 -17.54 -24.15 0.12
CA ALA A 29 -16.65 -23.01 0.14
C ALA A 29 -17.50 -21.82 0.54
N ALA A 30 -16.99 -21.03 1.48
CA ALA A 30 -17.66 -19.81 1.90
C ALA A 30 -17.90 -18.91 0.69
N ASN A 31 -19.15 -18.47 0.51
CA ASN A 31 -19.53 -17.57 -0.56
C ASN A 31 -19.66 -16.14 -0.01
N PRO A 32 -19.20 -15.14 -0.77
CA PRO A 32 -19.64 -13.75 -0.60
C PRO A 32 -21.15 -13.62 -0.35
N VAL A 33 -21.52 -12.72 0.57
CA VAL A 33 -22.92 -12.36 0.87
C VAL A 33 -23.12 -10.86 0.68
N SER A 34 -22.31 -10.02 1.34
CA SER A 34 -22.32 -8.55 1.19
C SER A 34 -20.90 -8.01 1.09
N PRO A 35 -20.58 -7.00 0.24
CA PRO A 35 -21.42 -6.39 -0.79
C PRO A 35 -21.94 -7.41 -1.80
N ALA A 36 -23.21 -7.28 -2.18
CA ALA A 36 -23.86 -8.17 -3.13
C ALA A 36 -23.27 -8.01 -4.54
N SER A 37 -23.38 -9.05 -5.37
CA SER A 37 -22.88 -8.97 -6.75
C SER A 37 -23.70 -7.97 -7.57
N GLY A 38 -23.05 -6.95 -8.12
CA GLY A 38 -23.65 -5.81 -8.81
C GLY A 38 -23.86 -4.57 -7.93
N GLU A 39 -23.57 -4.63 -6.63
CA GLU A 39 -23.82 -3.51 -5.71
C GLU A 39 -22.89 -2.30 -5.97
N VAL A 40 -23.44 -1.09 -5.84
CA VAL A 40 -22.73 0.19 -5.98
C VAL A 40 -22.63 0.86 -4.60
N LEU A 41 -21.43 0.82 -4.03
CA LEU A 41 -21.16 1.23 -2.66
C LEU A 41 -20.90 2.73 -2.55
N LYS A 42 -21.51 3.36 -1.53
CA LYS A 42 -21.30 4.78 -1.18
C LYS A 42 -20.18 4.99 -0.14
N THR A 43 -19.40 3.95 0.16
CA THR A 43 -18.31 3.97 1.16
C THR A 43 -17.09 3.18 0.68
N LEU A 44 -15.91 3.65 1.04
CA LEU A 44 -14.62 2.98 0.77
C LEU A 44 -14.18 2.05 1.92
N THR A 45 -14.97 1.94 2.99
CA THR A 45 -14.76 1.00 4.10
C THR A 45 -15.99 0.13 4.37
N PRO A 46 -16.52 -0.58 3.35
CA PRO A 46 -17.63 -1.51 3.54
C PRO A 46 -17.27 -2.64 4.50
N GLU A 47 -18.28 -3.26 5.09
CA GLU A 47 -18.14 -4.58 5.72
C GLU A 47 -18.34 -5.65 4.65
N LEU A 48 -17.35 -6.53 4.49
CA LEU A 48 -17.48 -7.76 3.71
C LEU A 48 -18.04 -8.85 4.62
N SER A 49 -19.02 -9.64 4.16
CA SER A 49 -19.56 -10.77 4.91
C SER A 49 -19.81 -11.99 4.02
N TRP A 50 -19.65 -13.20 4.58
CA TRP A 50 -19.72 -14.46 3.83
C TRP A 50 -20.48 -15.55 4.60
N SER A 51 -20.92 -16.57 3.87
CA SER A 51 -21.55 -17.75 4.48
C SER A 51 -20.54 -18.53 5.33
N ALA A 52 -20.94 -18.93 6.54
CA ALA A 52 -20.16 -19.87 7.34
C ALA A 52 -20.01 -21.22 6.62
N ASP A 53 -18.87 -21.87 6.88
CA ASP A 53 -18.53 -23.20 6.37
C ASP A 53 -18.11 -24.07 7.56
N LYS A 54 -18.77 -25.22 7.72
CA LYS A 54 -18.61 -26.09 8.90
C LYS A 54 -17.23 -26.75 8.99
N ASP A 55 -16.52 -26.87 7.87
CA ASP A 55 -15.21 -27.54 7.81
C ASP A 55 -14.04 -26.52 7.79
N ALA A 56 -14.35 -25.22 7.88
CA ALA A 56 -13.38 -24.15 7.92
C ALA A 56 -12.50 -24.20 9.18
N VAL A 57 -11.22 -23.92 8.99
CA VAL A 57 -10.28 -23.52 10.05
C VAL A 57 -10.01 -22.02 9.94
N LYS A 58 -9.88 -21.51 8.71
CA LYS A 58 -9.72 -20.09 8.38
C LYS A 58 -10.40 -19.75 7.06
N TYR A 59 -10.66 -18.46 6.87
CA TYR A 59 -11.05 -17.89 5.58
C TYR A 59 -9.92 -16.99 5.06
N ASP A 60 -9.65 -17.02 3.76
CA ASP A 60 -8.77 -16.08 3.06
C ASP A 60 -9.60 -15.28 2.05
N ILE A 61 -9.84 -14.01 2.36
CA ILE A 61 -10.71 -13.10 1.60
C ILE A 61 -9.84 -12.31 0.63
N TRP A 62 -10.11 -12.40 -0.66
CA TRP A 62 -9.31 -11.75 -1.72
C TRP A 62 -10.12 -10.65 -2.40
N ILE A 63 -9.48 -9.50 -2.64
CA ILE A 63 -10.03 -8.38 -3.41
C ILE A 63 -9.14 -8.16 -4.64
N LEU A 64 -9.77 -7.93 -5.79
CA LEU A 64 -9.11 -7.58 -7.05
C LEU A 64 -9.75 -6.31 -7.62
N LYS A 65 -8.94 -5.43 -8.20
CA LYS A 65 -9.38 -4.17 -8.80
C LYS A 65 -9.30 -4.24 -10.32
N LYS A 66 -10.33 -3.75 -11.02
CA LYS A 66 -10.30 -3.62 -12.48
C LYS A 66 -9.22 -2.63 -12.91
N SER A 67 -8.40 -3.02 -13.88
CA SER A 67 -7.44 -2.12 -14.49
C SER A 67 -8.16 -1.06 -15.32
N LYS A 68 -7.83 0.21 -15.07
CA LYS A 68 -8.27 1.33 -15.93
C LYS A 68 -7.45 1.42 -17.23
N LYS A 69 -6.34 0.67 -17.35
CA LYS A 69 -5.41 0.68 -18.51
C LYS A 69 -5.51 -0.58 -19.39
N MET A 70 -6.01 -1.70 -18.86
CA MET A 70 -6.16 -2.96 -19.60
C MET A 70 -7.62 -3.43 -19.51
N PHE A 71 -8.31 -3.43 -20.66
CA PHE A 71 -9.73 -3.77 -20.74
C PHE A 71 -10.00 -5.19 -20.21
N GLY A 72 -11.00 -5.33 -19.33
CA GLY A 72 -11.41 -6.61 -18.75
C GLY A 72 -10.49 -7.21 -17.66
N LEU A 73 -9.25 -6.73 -17.50
CA LEU A 73 -8.31 -7.29 -16.52
C LEU A 73 -8.64 -6.82 -15.10
N TYR A 74 -8.64 -7.76 -14.14
CA TYR A 74 -8.65 -7.47 -12.70
C TYR A 74 -7.32 -7.88 -12.09
N MET A 75 -6.69 -6.98 -11.35
CA MET A 75 -5.41 -7.21 -10.67
C MET A 75 -5.66 -7.45 -9.19
N PHE A 76 -4.91 -8.37 -8.58
CA PHE A 76 -4.95 -8.59 -7.13
C PHE A 76 -4.60 -7.31 -6.38
N LEU A 77 -5.46 -6.93 -5.43
CA LEU A 77 -5.37 -5.68 -4.67
C LEU A 77 -4.95 -5.94 -3.22
N GLY A 78 -5.43 -7.04 -2.62
CA GLY A 78 -5.09 -7.41 -1.26
C GLY A 78 -5.86 -8.63 -0.77
N ARG A 79 -5.41 -9.17 0.37
CA ARG A 79 -6.08 -10.27 1.07
C ARG A 79 -6.27 -9.99 2.55
N SER A 80 -7.16 -10.74 3.19
CA SER A 80 -7.37 -10.77 4.64
C SER A 80 -7.65 -12.19 5.10
N ILE A 81 -6.87 -12.69 6.06
CA ILE A 81 -7.10 -13.99 6.70
C ILE A 81 -7.92 -13.79 7.98
N ARG A 82 -8.94 -14.63 8.20
CA ARG A 82 -9.80 -14.64 9.39
C ARG A 82 -9.97 -16.05 9.93
N ASP A 83 -10.25 -16.19 11.22
CA ASP A 83 -10.48 -17.50 11.84
C ASP A 83 -11.91 -18.00 11.57
N ALA A 84 -12.14 -19.31 11.66
CA ALA A 84 -13.40 -19.95 11.26
C ALA A 84 -14.69 -19.39 11.93
N ALA A 85 -14.57 -18.79 13.11
CA ALA A 85 -15.68 -18.17 13.83
C ALA A 85 -16.10 -16.81 13.26
N GLU A 86 -15.26 -16.18 12.44
CA GLU A 86 -15.56 -14.89 11.82
C GLU A 86 -16.16 -15.07 10.42
N THR A 87 -17.31 -14.44 10.19
CA THR A 87 -18.02 -14.42 8.89
C THR A 87 -18.13 -13.01 8.29
N LYS A 88 -17.40 -12.04 8.86
CA LYS A 88 -17.41 -10.65 8.41
C LYS A 88 -16.09 -9.94 8.69
N THR A 89 -15.76 -8.94 7.88
CA THR A 89 -14.66 -8.02 8.17
C THR A 89 -14.82 -6.67 7.48
N LYS A 90 -14.46 -5.58 8.17
CA LYS A 90 -14.43 -4.24 7.57
C LYS A 90 -13.21 -4.08 6.68
N VAL A 91 -13.41 -3.54 5.47
CA VAL A 91 -12.31 -3.16 4.58
C VAL A 91 -11.55 -1.99 5.17
N LYS A 92 -10.21 -2.09 5.23
CA LYS A 92 -9.35 -1.03 5.77
C LYS A 92 -9.42 0.22 4.89
N THR A 93 -9.47 1.39 5.53
CA THR A 93 -9.36 2.70 4.86
C THR A 93 -8.17 2.72 3.90
N GLY A 94 -8.38 3.22 2.69
CA GLY A 94 -7.35 3.26 1.63
C GLY A 94 -7.25 2.00 0.77
N THR A 95 -7.96 0.90 1.09
CA THR A 95 -7.97 -0.30 0.23
C THR A 95 -8.77 -0.08 -1.05
N LEU A 96 -9.90 0.64 -0.96
CA LEU A 96 -10.77 0.97 -2.10
C LEU A 96 -10.59 2.43 -2.50
N GLU A 97 -10.81 2.70 -3.79
CA GLU A 97 -10.84 4.01 -4.41
C GLU A 97 -12.25 4.27 -4.93
N ASP A 98 -12.66 5.54 -5.07
CA ASP A 98 -13.92 5.91 -5.72
C ASP A 98 -13.95 5.52 -7.20
N ASN A 99 -15.16 5.43 -7.76
CA ASN A 99 -15.42 5.19 -9.19
C ASN A 99 -14.54 4.05 -9.77
N SER A 100 -14.58 2.89 -9.12
CA SER A 100 -13.74 1.74 -9.44
C SER A 100 -14.54 0.43 -9.34
N ASP A 101 -14.33 -0.45 -10.31
CA ASP A 101 -14.88 -1.81 -10.35
C ASP A 101 -13.96 -2.76 -9.56
N TYR A 102 -14.55 -3.61 -8.73
CA TYR A 102 -13.85 -4.63 -7.93
C TYR A 102 -14.47 -6.01 -8.12
N LEU A 103 -13.64 -7.04 -8.02
CA LEU A 103 -14.05 -8.41 -7.73
C LEU A 103 -13.61 -8.77 -6.32
N TRP A 104 -14.37 -9.60 -5.65
CA TRP A 104 -13.94 -10.22 -4.40
C TRP A 104 -14.47 -11.64 -4.26
N THR A 105 -13.74 -12.46 -3.52
CA THR A 105 -14.05 -13.87 -3.29
C THR A 105 -13.54 -14.28 -1.91
N VAL A 106 -14.11 -15.36 -1.38
CA VAL A 106 -13.71 -15.96 -0.11
C VAL A 106 -13.26 -17.39 -0.36
N ARG A 107 -12.22 -17.80 0.35
CA ARG A 107 -11.59 -19.10 0.23
C ARG A 107 -11.62 -19.82 1.57
N THR A 108 -12.25 -20.98 1.63
CA THR A 108 -12.22 -21.81 2.86
C THR A 108 -10.90 -22.56 2.92
N ILE A 109 -10.14 -22.38 4.00
CA ILE A 109 -9.00 -23.23 4.38
C ILE A 109 -9.47 -24.24 5.42
N THR A 110 -9.30 -25.53 5.16
CA THR A 110 -9.75 -26.63 6.03
C THR A 110 -8.56 -27.37 6.64
N LYS A 111 -8.81 -28.26 7.62
CA LYS A 111 -7.74 -29.15 8.16
C LYS A 111 -7.16 -30.09 7.10
N SER A 112 -7.92 -30.44 6.08
CA SER A 112 -7.54 -31.37 5.00
C SER A 112 -6.96 -30.67 3.77
N SER A 113 -7.10 -29.35 3.64
CA SER A 113 -6.55 -28.57 2.52
C SER A 113 -6.07 -27.20 2.99
N ALA A 114 -4.75 -27.09 3.22
CA ALA A 114 -4.06 -25.83 3.51
C ALA A 114 -4.08 -24.85 2.33
N ILE A 115 -4.31 -25.36 1.10
CA ILE A 115 -4.58 -24.54 -0.08
C ILE A 115 -6.01 -23.98 0.02
N GLY A 116 -7.01 -24.84 0.17
CA GLY A 116 -8.40 -24.43 0.34
C GLY A 116 -9.09 -23.97 -0.95
N ASN A 117 -10.43 -24.06 -0.95
CA ASN A 117 -11.27 -23.85 -2.14
C ASN A 117 -11.85 -22.44 -2.18
N PHE A 118 -11.88 -21.83 -3.36
CA PHE A 118 -12.58 -20.56 -3.59
C PHE A 118 -14.08 -20.79 -3.76
N GLY A 119 -14.88 -19.98 -3.08
CA GLY A 119 -16.31 -19.84 -3.36
C GLY A 119 -16.57 -18.98 -4.59
N LYS A 120 -17.82 -18.49 -4.73
CA LYS A 120 -18.19 -17.55 -5.79
C LYS A 120 -17.34 -16.27 -5.74
N THR A 121 -17.20 -15.63 -6.90
CA THR A 121 -16.64 -14.28 -7.01
C THR A 121 -17.78 -13.31 -7.23
N PHE A 122 -17.89 -12.29 -6.37
CA PHE A 122 -18.86 -11.20 -6.51
C PHE A 122 -18.17 -9.97 -7.09
N LYS A 123 -18.91 -9.22 -7.92
CA LYS A 123 -18.48 -7.91 -8.41
C LYS A 123 -19.17 -6.83 -7.60
N PHE A 124 -18.47 -5.79 -7.18
CA PHE A 124 -19.10 -4.53 -6.73
C PHE A 124 -18.38 -3.35 -7.36
N SER A 125 -18.96 -2.17 -7.30
CA SER A 125 -18.27 -0.92 -7.61
C SER A 125 -18.40 0.08 -6.47
N THR A 126 -17.49 1.05 -6.46
CA THR A 126 -17.60 2.24 -5.62
C THR A 126 -18.21 3.36 -6.43
N ALA A 127 -19.17 4.08 -5.85
CA ALA A 127 -19.76 5.26 -6.46
C ALA A 127 -18.70 6.35 -6.71
N VAL A 128 -19.00 7.29 -7.60
CA VAL A 128 -18.32 8.58 -7.60
C VAL A 128 -18.75 9.31 -6.32
N ASN A 129 -17.82 9.54 -5.40
CA ASN A 129 -18.07 10.50 -4.33
C ASN A 129 -18.27 11.90 -4.97
N PRO A 130 -19.32 12.68 -4.62
CA PRO A 130 -19.62 13.97 -5.25
C PRO A 130 -18.50 15.01 -5.22
N ILE A 131 -17.46 14.77 -4.43
CA ILE A 131 -16.26 15.58 -4.28
C ILE A 131 -15.22 15.37 -5.41
N HIS A 132 -15.46 14.42 -6.33
CA HIS A 132 -14.69 14.23 -7.57
C HIS A 132 -15.43 14.80 -8.79
N GLN A 133 -15.67 16.11 -8.78
CA GLN A 133 -15.86 16.85 -10.03
C GLN A 133 -14.49 17.12 -10.66
N THR A 134 -14.39 16.98 -11.98
CA THR A 134 -13.22 17.37 -12.77
C THR A 134 -13.49 18.69 -13.48
N PRO A 135 -12.78 19.78 -13.15
CA PRO A 135 -12.64 20.93 -14.05
C PRO A 135 -11.19 21.17 -14.47
N GLN A 136 -11.01 21.72 -15.68
CA GLN A 136 -9.72 22.16 -16.20
C GLN A 136 -9.05 23.19 -15.27
N GLN A 137 -7.72 23.18 -15.26
CA GLN A 137 -6.83 24.16 -14.61
C GLN A 137 -7.16 25.61 -15.02
N PRO A 138 -7.66 26.48 -14.11
CA PRO A 138 -7.86 27.90 -14.36
C PRO A 138 -6.84 28.77 -13.58
N THR A 139 -6.67 29.99 -14.06
CA THR A 139 -5.79 31.03 -13.50
C THR A 139 -6.37 31.70 -12.24
N SER A 140 -5.48 32.11 -11.33
CA SER A 140 -5.71 32.98 -10.15
C SER A 140 -6.44 34.31 -10.48
N PRO A 141 -7.07 35.02 -9.50
CA PRO A 141 -6.70 35.03 -8.07
C PRO A 141 -7.81 34.98 -6.99
N ASP A 142 -7.35 34.48 -5.83
CA ASP A 142 -7.70 34.82 -4.43
C ASP A 142 -9.15 34.73 -3.89
N THR A 143 -9.40 33.72 -3.03
CA THR A 143 -9.77 33.87 -1.59
C THR A 143 -10.12 32.51 -0.99
N SER A 144 -9.74 32.26 0.28
CA SER A 144 -10.12 31.08 1.08
C SER A 144 -10.14 29.72 0.34
N ALA A 145 -8.97 29.13 0.10
CA ALA A 145 -8.85 27.85 -0.57
C ALA A 145 -9.67 26.72 0.10
N ASP A 146 -10.69 26.21 -0.61
CA ASP A 146 -11.53 25.13 -0.09
C ASP A 146 -10.75 23.80 -0.02
N LEU A 147 -10.34 23.45 1.20
CA LEU A 147 -9.61 22.22 1.51
C LEU A 147 -10.40 20.93 1.24
N ASN A 148 -11.65 21.05 0.77
CA ASN A 148 -12.48 19.92 0.36
C ASN A 148 -12.45 19.60 -1.12
N THR A 149 -11.86 20.43 -1.98
CA THR A 149 -11.67 20.13 -3.41
C THR A 149 -10.21 19.83 -3.75
N VAL A 150 -9.99 19.09 -4.85
CA VAL A 150 -8.64 18.90 -5.42
C VAL A 150 -8.02 20.26 -5.73
N SER A 151 -8.72 21.11 -6.50
CA SER A 151 -8.24 22.44 -6.89
C SER A 151 -7.92 23.33 -5.68
N GLY A 152 -8.78 23.34 -4.66
CA GLY A 152 -8.54 24.11 -3.44
C GLY A 152 -7.35 23.59 -2.63
N LEU A 153 -7.13 22.28 -2.51
CA LEU A 153 -5.92 21.75 -1.89
C LEU A 153 -4.65 22.03 -2.70
N LEU A 154 -4.69 21.94 -4.03
CA LEU A 154 -3.55 22.31 -4.89
C LEU A 154 -3.17 23.78 -4.67
N ALA A 155 -4.15 24.69 -4.65
CA ALA A 155 -3.96 26.10 -4.36
C ALA A 155 -3.45 26.35 -2.92
N ALA A 156 -4.03 25.69 -1.92
CA ALA A 156 -3.63 25.80 -0.52
C ALA A 156 -2.20 25.31 -0.28
N ILE A 157 -1.79 24.20 -0.90
CA ILE A 157 -0.42 23.68 -0.82
C ILE A 157 0.55 24.69 -1.46
N LYS A 158 0.21 25.22 -2.64
CA LYS A 158 1.06 26.18 -3.33
C LYS A 158 1.22 27.49 -2.56
N ALA A 159 0.13 28.04 -2.02
CA ALA A 159 0.13 29.28 -1.26
C ALA A 159 0.85 29.14 0.09
N LYS A 160 0.60 28.06 0.83
CA LYS A 160 1.13 27.87 2.19
C LYS A 160 2.59 27.38 2.23
N PHE A 161 2.99 26.52 1.29
CA PHE A 161 4.30 25.86 1.32
C PHE A 161 5.21 26.22 0.13
N GLY A 162 4.69 26.93 -0.88
CA GLY A 162 5.42 27.21 -2.13
C GLY A 162 5.54 26.02 -3.08
N ILE A 163 5.03 24.85 -2.70
CA ILE A 163 5.17 23.58 -3.43
C ILE A 163 4.10 23.46 -4.53
N THR A 164 4.53 23.13 -5.75
CA THR A 164 3.63 22.74 -6.85
C THR A 164 3.38 21.24 -6.80
N MET A 165 2.12 20.83 -6.71
CA MET A 165 1.71 19.43 -6.82
C MET A 165 1.33 19.15 -8.28
N GLU A 166 2.02 18.22 -8.93
CA GLU A 166 1.88 17.97 -10.37
C GLU A 166 1.33 16.57 -10.67
N ASN A 167 0.46 16.48 -11.68
CA ASN A 167 0.12 15.20 -12.29
C ASN A 167 1.19 14.80 -13.31
N GLY A 168 1.41 13.49 -13.45
CA GLY A 168 2.31 12.91 -14.43
C GLY A 168 1.65 11.67 -15.05
N THR A 169 2.27 10.50 -14.93
CA THR A 169 1.63 9.24 -15.39
C THR A 169 0.58 8.69 -14.40
N ALA A 170 0.33 9.42 -13.31
CA ALA A 170 -0.77 9.25 -12.37
C ALA A 170 -1.24 10.62 -11.86
N GLU A 171 -2.42 10.66 -11.24
CA GLU A 171 -3.07 11.89 -10.78
C GLU A 171 -3.05 11.99 -9.25
N TRP A 172 -3.04 13.23 -8.76
CA TRP A 172 -3.42 13.56 -7.40
C TRP A 172 -4.94 13.47 -7.22
N VAL A 173 -5.38 12.86 -6.11
CA VAL A 173 -6.79 12.75 -5.73
C VAL A 173 -6.99 13.43 -4.37
N LEU A 174 -8.24 13.74 -4.02
CA LEU A 174 -8.54 14.52 -2.82
C LEU A 174 -7.94 13.91 -1.54
N SER A 175 -8.04 12.59 -1.38
CA SER A 175 -7.52 11.88 -0.21
C SER A 175 -6.00 11.96 -0.07
N SER A 176 -5.25 11.77 -1.16
CA SER A 176 -3.79 11.84 -1.15
C SER A 176 -3.28 13.28 -1.00
N LEU A 177 -4.00 14.27 -1.56
CA LEU A 177 -3.70 15.69 -1.31
C LEU A 177 -3.97 16.11 0.14
N ARG A 178 -5.00 15.58 0.81
CA ARG A 178 -5.23 15.84 2.24
C ARG A 178 -4.10 15.28 3.10
N VAL A 179 -3.63 14.07 2.81
CA VAL A 179 -2.47 13.48 3.51
C VAL A 179 -1.21 14.32 3.28
N ALA A 180 -0.95 14.76 2.03
CA ALA A 180 0.17 15.64 1.72
C ALA A 180 0.07 16.99 2.47
N TYR A 181 -1.07 17.68 2.39
CA TYR A 181 -1.30 18.95 3.09
C TYR A 181 -1.16 18.82 4.62
N ASN A 182 -1.68 17.75 5.21
CA ASN A 182 -1.57 17.49 6.64
C ASN A 182 -0.14 17.14 7.07
N THR A 183 0.62 16.45 6.21
CA THR A 183 2.04 16.14 6.45
C THR A 183 2.87 17.42 6.38
N LEU A 184 2.76 18.18 5.29
CA LEU A 184 3.43 19.47 5.10
C LEU A 184 3.09 20.48 6.20
N SER A 185 1.85 20.51 6.69
CA SER A 185 1.42 21.40 7.78
C SER A 185 2.11 21.16 9.12
N LYS A 186 2.73 19.98 9.31
CA LYS A 186 3.53 19.67 10.51
C LYS A 186 5.02 19.99 10.34
N LEU A 187 5.50 20.22 9.12
CA LEU A 187 6.93 20.38 8.85
C LEU A 187 7.36 21.85 9.01
N PRO A 188 8.59 22.11 9.50
CA PRO A 188 9.11 23.47 9.59
C PRO A 188 9.47 24.02 8.21
N ALA A 189 9.31 25.33 8.02
CA ALA A 189 9.54 26.01 6.73
C ALA A 189 10.94 25.78 6.16
N LYS A 190 11.98 25.76 7.02
CA LYS A 190 13.35 25.47 6.61
C LYS A 190 13.47 24.10 5.92
N PHE A 191 12.74 23.08 6.40
CA PHE A 191 12.74 21.75 5.81
C PHE A 191 11.91 21.71 4.52
N TYR A 192 10.62 22.09 4.57
CA TYR A 192 9.75 21.92 3.39
C TYR A 192 10.12 22.83 2.22
N SER A 193 10.78 23.98 2.47
CA SER A 193 11.20 24.90 1.42
C SER A 193 12.28 24.34 0.49
N CYS A 194 12.95 23.25 0.86
CA CYS A 194 13.91 22.54 0.00
C CYS A 194 13.23 21.82 -1.18
N THR A 195 11.94 21.49 -1.06
CA THR A 195 11.13 20.89 -2.12
C THR A 195 10.31 21.98 -2.83
N LYS A 196 10.21 21.92 -4.15
CA LYS A 196 9.43 22.85 -4.99
C LYS A 196 8.34 22.14 -5.78
N ASN A 197 8.54 20.88 -6.15
CA ASN A 197 7.60 20.12 -6.98
C ASN A 197 7.40 18.71 -6.43
N ILE A 198 6.16 18.23 -6.36
CA ILE A 198 5.83 16.83 -6.02
C ILE A 198 4.94 16.27 -7.14
N GLN A 199 5.51 15.41 -7.98
CA GLN A 199 4.86 14.90 -9.18
C GLN A 199 4.37 13.46 -9.02
N ARG A 200 3.12 13.18 -9.42
CA ARG A 200 2.55 11.83 -9.38
C ARG A 200 2.86 11.02 -10.62
N ILE A 201 3.43 9.84 -10.42
CA ILE A 201 3.73 8.87 -11.47
C ILE A 201 3.16 7.50 -11.10
N SER A 202 2.73 6.73 -12.10
CA SER A 202 2.16 5.41 -11.82
C SER A 202 3.20 4.38 -11.38
N THR A 203 4.43 4.49 -11.91
CA THR A 203 5.60 3.64 -11.62
C THR A 203 6.87 4.36 -12.05
N THR A 204 8.05 3.78 -11.78
CA THR A 204 9.37 4.27 -12.19
C THR A 204 10.22 3.14 -12.79
N SER A 205 11.20 3.47 -13.63
CA SER A 205 12.20 2.53 -14.15
C SER A 205 13.20 2.05 -13.10
N LEU A 206 13.27 2.72 -11.94
CA LEU A 206 14.12 2.33 -10.80
C LEU A 206 13.68 1.04 -10.11
N GLY A 207 12.46 0.56 -10.37
CA GLY A 207 11.96 -0.73 -9.87
C GLY A 207 10.55 -0.66 -9.27
N ALA A 208 9.88 -1.80 -9.23
CA ALA A 208 8.49 -1.90 -8.75
C ALA A 208 8.34 -1.71 -7.23
N GLY A 209 9.44 -1.79 -6.46
CA GLY A 209 9.46 -1.59 -5.01
C GLY A 209 9.69 -0.14 -4.56
N VAL A 210 9.78 0.81 -5.50
CA VAL A 210 10.14 2.21 -5.21
C VAL A 210 8.89 3.04 -4.89
N GLY A 211 8.82 3.56 -3.65
CA GLY A 211 7.68 4.37 -3.16
C GLY A 211 7.70 5.81 -3.68
N GLY A 212 8.87 6.42 -3.69
CA GLY A 212 9.16 7.70 -4.33
C GLY A 212 10.61 7.74 -4.81
N TYR A 213 11.03 8.84 -5.41
CA TYR A 213 12.45 9.17 -5.55
C TYR A 213 12.65 10.68 -5.76
N VAL A 214 13.86 11.16 -5.44
CA VAL A 214 14.40 12.47 -5.87
C VAL A 214 15.55 12.24 -6.83
N ASN A 215 15.65 13.05 -7.89
CA ASN A 215 16.81 13.05 -8.77
C ASN A 215 17.80 14.12 -8.29
N SER A 216 19.07 13.78 -8.06
CA SER A 216 20.09 14.75 -7.66
C SER A 216 20.35 15.86 -8.69
N GLY A 217 19.96 15.65 -9.97
CA GLY A 217 19.96 16.67 -11.02
C GLY A 217 18.77 17.65 -10.99
N ASP A 218 17.68 17.32 -10.29
CA ASP A 218 16.61 18.27 -9.90
C ASP A 218 16.28 18.01 -8.42
N PRO A 219 17.16 18.46 -7.49
CA PRO A 219 17.03 18.15 -6.07
C PRO A 219 15.82 18.83 -5.42
N SER A 220 15.07 19.64 -6.17
CA SER A 220 13.86 20.31 -5.72
C SER A 220 12.58 19.49 -6.01
N ARG A 221 12.69 18.40 -6.78
CA ARG A 221 11.57 17.61 -7.29
C ARG A 221 11.51 16.20 -6.71
N LEU A 222 10.36 15.92 -6.11
CA LEU A 222 9.95 14.61 -5.62
C LEU A 222 9.05 13.93 -6.65
N TYR A 223 9.31 12.66 -6.95
CA TYR A 223 8.44 11.81 -7.74
C TYR A 223 7.75 10.78 -6.85
N MET A 224 6.43 10.81 -6.78
CA MET A 224 5.62 9.94 -5.90
C MET A 224 4.94 8.84 -6.71
N THR A 225 5.25 7.57 -6.42
CA THR A 225 4.69 6.42 -7.16
C THR A 225 3.33 5.97 -6.61
N ASN A 226 2.63 5.09 -7.33
CA ASN A 226 1.43 4.44 -6.78
C ASN A 226 1.73 3.62 -5.52
N LEU A 227 2.92 3.03 -5.42
CA LEU A 227 3.32 2.25 -4.24
C LEU A 227 3.45 3.17 -3.02
N GLY A 228 4.13 4.31 -3.16
CA GLY A 228 4.29 5.27 -2.06
C GLY A 228 2.95 5.77 -1.52
N VAL A 229 2.04 6.15 -2.42
CA VAL A 229 0.66 6.58 -2.05
C VAL A 229 -0.10 5.50 -1.27
N ASN A 230 0.01 4.24 -1.70
CA ASN A 230 -0.81 3.15 -1.16
C ASN A 230 -0.18 2.48 0.08
N TYR A 231 1.13 2.64 0.30
CA TYR A 231 1.85 2.03 1.41
C TYR A 231 1.98 2.97 2.61
N ASP A 232 2.60 4.15 2.41
CA ASP A 232 2.87 5.13 3.47
C ASP A 232 3.12 6.52 2.85
N LEU A 233 2.06 7.16 2.35
CA LEU A 233 2.21 8.44 1.66
C LEU A 233 2.85 9.52 2.53
N ALA A 234 2.50 9.57 3.82
CA ALA A 234 3.05 10.57 4.74
C ALA A 234 4.54 10.33 4.99
N GLY A 235 4.92 9.10 5.31
CA GLY A 235 6.31 8.76 5.58
C GLY A 235 7.20 8.82 4.34
N ILE A 236 6.72 8.38 3.17
CA ILE A 236 7.47 8.52 1.91
C ILE A 236 7.61 9.98 1.51
N ILE A 237 6.59 10.84 1.68
CA ILE A 237 6.76 12.30 1.47
C ILE A 237 7.91 12.84 2.33
N VAL A 238 7.95 12.50 3.63
CA VAL A 238 9.01 12.98 4.55
C VAL A 238 10.38 12.41 4.18
N HIS A 239 10.47 11.13 3.83
CA HIS A 239 11.69 10.46 3.39
C HIS A 239 12.28 11.18 2.15
N GLU A 240 11.51 11.30 1.08
CA GLU A 240 11.97 11.95 -0.15
C GLU A 240 12.27 13.45 0.03
N MET A 241 11.46 14.17 0.82
CA MET A 241 11.77 15.55 1.17
C MET A 241 13.07 15.69 1.96
N THR A 242 13.52 14.63 2.65
CA THR A 242 14.85 14.60 3.27
C THR A 242 15.96 14.56 2.23
N HIS A 243 15.78 13.83 1.12
CA HIS A 243 16.71 13.92 -0.02
C HIS A 243 16.71 15.31 -0.66
N CYS A 244 15.54 15.94 -0.82
CA CYS A 244 15.49 17.36 -1.23
C CYS A 244 16.29 18.26 -0.27
N PHE A 245 16.13 18.09 1.04
CA PHE A 245 16.89 18.83 2.05
C PHE A 245 18.41 18.61 1.93
N GLN A 246 18.85 17.34 1.83
CA GLN A 246 20.26 16.95 1.72
C GLN A 246 20.94 17.58 0.50
N PHE A 247 20.29 17.54 -0.67
CA PHE A 247 20.87 18.01 -1.92
C PHE A 247 20.64 19.52 -2.18
N ASN A 248 19.58 20.12 -1.64
CA ASN A 248 19.24 21.53 -1.83
C ASN A 248 19.76 22.40 -0.66
N GLY A 249 21.08 22.58 -0.60
CA GLY A 249 21.74 23.57 0.28
C GLY A 249 22.12 23.09 1.69
N ASN A 250 21.73 21.88 2.12
CA ASN A 250 22.06 21.36 3.46
C ASN A 250 23.03 20.17 3.42
N TYR A 251 23.87 20.08 2.38
CA TYR A 251 24.86 19.01 2.22
C TYR A 251 25.84 18.91 3.40
N SER A 252 26.20 20.04 4.02
CA SER A 252 27.01 20.06 5.24
C SER A 252 26.34 19.33 6.40
N THR A 253 25.03 19.49 6.59
CA THR A 253 24.25 18.75 7.60
C THR A 253 24.20 17.25 7.27
N ALA A 254 24.04 16.89 6.00
CA ALA A 254 24.07 15.48 5.56
C ALA A 254 25.47 14.85 5.80
N MET A 255 26.55 15.61 5.61
CA MET A 255 27.90 15.17 5.94
C MET A 255 28.15 15.10 7.44
N SER A 256 27.59 16.01 8.25
CA SER A 256 27.63 15.91 9.71
C SER A 256 26.92 14.65 10.21
N TRP A 257 25.77 14.29 9.62
CA TRP A 257 25.08 13.03 9.89
C TRP A 257 25.97 11.82 9.57
N ALA A 258 26.54 11.78 8.35
CA ALA A 258 27.42 10.69 7.93
C ALA A 258 28.63 10.56 8.87
N ASN A 259 29.30 11.65 9.22
CA ASN A 259 30.46 11.64 10.11
C ASN A 259 30.13 11.22 11.55
N GLN A 260 28.88 11.42 12.01
CA GLN A 260 28.45 11.06 13.37
C GLN A 260 27.98 9.60 13.47
N PHE A 261 27.25 9.10 12.47
CA PHE A 261 26.58 7.79 12.54
C PHE A 261 27.20 6.71 11.66
N TRP A 262 28.18 7.04 10.82
CA TRP A 262 28.84 6.12 9.89
C TRP A 262 30.36 6.26 9.90
N THR A 263 31.07 5.17 9.61
CA THR A 263 32.52 5.19 9.40
C THR A 263 32.86 6.02 8.18
N ALA A 264 34.11 6.51 8.07
CA ALA A 264 34.59 7.06 6.80
C ALA A 264 34.37 6.06 5.65
N ARG A 265 34.07 6.57 4.45
CA ARG A 265 33.90 5.74 3.24
C ARG A 265 35.17 4.94 2.97
N ASN A 266 35.05 3.63 2.86
CA ASN A 266 36.17 2.78 2.49
C ASN A 266 36.55 3.05 1.02
N SER A 267 37.78 3.54 0.81
CA SER A 267 38.29 3.93 -0.52
C SER A 267 38.43 2.77 -1.51
N TYR A 268 38.56 1.53 -1.04
CA TYR A 268 38.80 0.35 -1.87
C TYR A 268 37.52 -0.27 -2.43
N ASN A 269 36.44 -0.31 -1.64
CA ASN A 269 35.16 -0.90 -2.05
C ASN A 269 34.00 0.12 -2.13
N GLY A 270 34.25 1.39 -1.80
CA GLY A 270 33.29 2.47 -1.84
C GLY A 270 32.16 2.38 -0.80
N GLN A 271 32.22 1.42 0.14
CA GLN A 271 31.17 1.18 1.12
C GLN A 271 31.30 2.08 2.35
N TRP A 272 30.16 2.32 2.99
CA TRP A 272 30.03 2.93 4.31
C TRP A 272 29.58 1.83 5.29
N GLN A 273 30.00 1.89 6.55
CA GLN A 273 29.48 1.02 7.61
C GLN A 273 28.88 1.89 8.72
N PRO A 274 27.70 1.54 9.27
CA PRO A 274 27.09 2.33 10.34
C PRO A 274 27.83 2.08 11.67
N VAL A 275 28.09 3.14 12.43
CA VAL A 275 28.71 3.07 13.77
C VAL A 275 27.74 2.46 14.78
N SER A 276 26.44 2.74 14.64
CA SER A 276 25.35 2.09 15.35
C SER A 276 24.22 1.75 14.39
N ALA A 277 23.51 0.64 14.65
CA ALA A 277 22.50 0.08 13.77
C ALA A 277 21.42 1.13 13.39
N PRO A 278 21.20 1.42 12.09
CA PRO A 278 20.12 2.28 11.63
C PRO A 278 18.74 1.82 12.12
N PRO A 279 17.78 2.74 12.33
CA PRO A 279 16.51 2.41 12.96
C PRO A 279 15.55 1.62 12.05
N THR A 280 15.83 1.52 10.75
CA THR A 280 15.15 0.66 9.77
C THR A 280 16.18 -0.11 8.92
N ASP A 281 15.77 -1.24 8.34
CA ASP A 281 16.65 -2.00 7.45
C ASP A 281 17.00 -1.26 6.16
N TYR A 282 16.09 -0.42 5.64
CA TYR A 282 16.36 0.40 4.45
C TYR A 282 17.42 1.46 4.73
N GLY A 283 17.42 2.04 5.93
CA GLY A 283 18.48 2.96 6.39
C GLY A 283 19.88 2.33 6.42
N ARG A 284 20.01 1.00 6.43
CA ARG A 284 21.32 0.31 6.32
C ARG A 284 21.96 0.43 4.93
N THR A 285 21.25 0.96 3.93
CA THR A 285 21.76 1.08 2.55
C THR A 285 22.95 2.03 2.45
N ASN A 286 22.84 3.25 3.01
CA ASN A 286 23.92 4.26 3.05
C ASN A 286 23.54 5.41 4.03
N PRO A 287 24.45 6.35 4.35
CA PRO A 287 24.18 7.42 5.32
C PRO A 287 23.02 8.36 4.97
N LEU A 288 22.72 8.59 3.69
CA LEU A 288 21.64 9.48 3.25
C LEU A 288 20.27 8.81 3.42
N GLU A 289 20.19 7.51 3.19
CA GLU A 289 19.00 6.67 3.43
C GLU A 289 18.72 6.53 4.93
N ASP A 290 19.75 6.34 5.75
CA ASP A 290 19.63 6.34 7.21
C ASP A 290 19.05 7.67 7.74
N MET A 291 19.53 8.78 7.21
CA MET A 291 19.00 10.10 7.54
C MET A 291 17.55 10.25 7.09
N ALA A 292 17.20 9.86 5.86
CA ALA A 292 15.83 9.92 5.35
C ALA A 292 14.84 9.04 6.14
N GLU A 293 15.25 7.82 6.48
CA GLU A 293 14.48 6.89 7.31
C GLU A 293 14.35 7.35 8.76
N SER A 294 15.40 7.95 9.32
CA SER A 294 15.36 8.54 10.66
C SER A 294 14.47 9.77 10.71
N VAL A 295 14.52 10.65 9.71
CA VAL A 295 13.65 11.83 9.61
C VAL A 295 12.19 11.40 9.39
N LYS A 296 11.94 10.38 8.56
CA LYS A 296 10.61 9.74 8.44
C LYS A 296 10.09 9.27 9.79
N LEU A 297 10.88 8.48 10.53
CA LEU A 297 10.49 8.00 11.86
C LEU A 297 10.30 9.13 12.87
N TYR A 298 11.09 10.19 12.82
CA TYR A 298 10.92 11.37 13.67
C TYR A 298 9.53 12.00 13.48
N VAL A 299 9.11 12.23 12.23
CA VAL A 299 7.81 12.89 11.95
C VAL A 299 6.60 11.96 12.13
N THR A 300 6.77 10.64 11.96
CA THR A 300 5.66 9.67 11.97
C THR A 300 5.53 8.88 13.27
N SER A 301 6.60 8.77 14.08
CA SER A 301 6.70 7.94 15.27
C SER A 301 7.92 8.34 16.12
N ALA A 302 8.01 9.61 16.52
CA ALA A 302 9.20 10.18 17.16
C ALA A 302 9.67 9.42 18.41
N SER A 303 8.73 8.89 19.19
CA SER A 303 8.98 8.03 20.36
C SER A 303 9.71 6.73 19.99
N THR A 304 9.37 6.11 18.85
CA THR A 304 10.05 4.92 18.33
C THR A 304 11.49 5.24 17.95
N LEU A 305 11.75 6.40 17.31
CA LEU A 305 13.12 6.81 17.02
C LEU A 305 13.89 7.06 18.32
N LYS A 306 13.34 7.83 19.25
CA LYS A 306 13.99 8.17 20.53
C LYS A 306 14.33 6.93 21.37
N TYR A 307 13.47 5.90 21.34
CA TYR A 307 13.70 4.62 22.00
C TYR A 307 14.81 3.79 21.33
N LYS A 308 14.86 3.79 19.99
CA LYS A 308 15.88 3.04 19.23
C LYS A 308 17.25 3.72 19.25
N ASP A 309 17.28 5.03 19.08
CA ASP A 309 18.49 5.85 19.02
C ASP A 309 18.16 7.31 19.36
N SER A 310 18.47 7.72 20.59
CA SER A 310 18.27 9.10 21.05
C SER A 310 19.20 10.10 20.37
N ALA A 311 20.40 9.69 19.94
CA ALA A 311 21.34 10.59 19.26
C ALA A 311 20.87 10.94 17.85
N ARG A 312 20.33 9.97 17.10
CA ARG A 312 19.64 10.22 15.82
C ARG A 312 18.41 11.10 16.01
N TYR A 313 17.61 10.86 17.05
CA TYR A 313 16.46 11.71 17.41
C TYR A 313 16.88 13.17 17.66
N ASP A 314 17.88 13.39 18.52
CA ASP A 314 18.34 14.74 18.88
C ASP A 314 19.01 15.44 17.69
N PHE A 315 19.71 14.70 16.82
CA PHE A 315 20.24 15.27 15.58
C PHE A 315 19.11 15.75 14.65
N VAL A 316 18.11 14.91 14.38
CA VAL A 316 16.98 15.28 13.52
C VAL A 316 16.25 16.49 14.09
N LYS A 317 15.94 16.49 15.39
CA LYS A 317 15.33 17.63 16.09
C LYS A 317 16.10 18.92 15.83
N ASN A 318 17.39 18.94 16.16
CA ASN A 318 18.16 20.18 16.23
C ASN A 318 18.60 20.69 14.85
N TYR A 319 19.01 19.81 13.94
CA TYR A 319 19.65 20.21 12.68
C TYR A 319 18.73 20.11 11.45
N VAL A 320 17.70 19.27 11.48
CA VAL A 320 16.77 19.08 10.34
C VAL A 320 15.42 19.76 10.63
N MET A 321 14.84 19.52 11.80
CA MET A 321 13.51 19.97 12.19
C MET A 321 13.49 21.29 12.98
N ASN A 322 14.62 21.99 13.07
CA ASN A 322 14.72 23.33 13.66
C ASN A 322 14.13 23.43 15.09
N GLY A 323 14.39 22.40 15.90
CA GLY A 323 13.93 22.28 17.29
C GLY A 323 12.49 21.77 17.47
N MET A 324 11.72 21.62 16.40
CA MET A 324 10.31 21.18 16.44
C MET A 324 10.19 19.70 16.83
N GLU A 325 9.33 19.39 17.80
CA GLU A 325 9.00 18.02 18.24
C GLU A 325 7.70 17.50 17.62
N PHE A 326 7.57 16.17 17.55
CA PHE A 326 6.53 15.41 16.87
C PHE A 326 6.08 14.21 17.71
#